data_AF-A0A534WIJ7-F1
#
_entry.id   AF-A0A534WIJ7-F1
#
_cell.length_a   1.000
_cell.length_b   1.000
_cell.length_c   1.000
_cell.angle_alpha   90.00
_cell.angle_beta   90.00
_cell.angle_gamma   90.00
#
_symmetry.space_group_name_H-M   'P 1'
#
loop_
_entity.id
_entity.type
_entity.pdbx_description
1 polymer ?
#
loop_
_entity_poly.entity_id
_entity_poly.type
_entity_poly.pdbx_seq_one_letter_code
_entity_poly.pdbx_strand_id
1 'polypeptide(L)'
;MPFNFDQMVDEIAEAIAERALEKINERVQRGIRNGGTKGNGRRSSGLKGRKLDMHCRYPGCKNRSKGPRFRYLCEDHLKLPKAKVQAAIEKSKKAQ
;
A
#
# COMPACT_ATOMS: atom_id res chain seq x y z
N MET A 1 -18.22 -25.66 54.37
CA MET A 1 -17.11 -24.90 53.74
C MET A 1 -17.73 -23.99 52.69
N PRO A 2 -18.03 -22.71 52.99
CA PRO A 2 -18.55 -21.81 51.98
C PRO A 2 -17.40 -21.40 51.04
N PHE A 3 -17.50 -21.78 49.77
CA PHE A 3 -16.59 -21.32 48.73
C PHE A 3 -16.94 -19.85 48.42
N ASN A 4 -16.05 -18.92 48.78
CA ASN A 4 -16.24 -17.50 48.51
C ASN A 4 -15.83 -17.21 47.07
N PHE A 5 -16.81 -17.32 46.17
CA PHE A 5 -16.64 -17.06 44.74
C PHE A 5 -16.13 -15.64 44.46
N ASP A 6 -16.53 -14.65 45.28
CA ASP A 6 -16.02 -13.27 45.22
C ASP A 6 -14.51 -13.20 45.34
N GLN A 7 -13.91 -13.94 46.28
CA GLN A 7 -12.46 -13.89 46.50
C GLN A 7 -11.67 -14.45 45.30
N MET A 8 -12.21 -15.45 44.62
CA MET A 8 -11.62 -16.01 43.41
C MET A 8 -11.79 -15.07 42.21
N VAL A 9 -12.94 -14.39 42.10
CA VAL A 9 -13.19 -13.41 41.04
C VAL A 9 -12.28 -12.19 41.21
N ASP A 10 -12.05 -11.75 42.44
CA ASP A 10 -11.14 -10.65 42.76
C ASP A 10 -9.69 -10.99 42.41
N GLU A 11 -9.20 -12.19 42.76
CA GLU A 11 -7.85 -12.65 42.36
C GLU A 11 -7.69 -12.76 40.82
N ILE A 12 -8.73 -13.20 40.12
CA ILE A 12 -8.71 -13.28 38.65
C ILE A 12 -8.76 -11.88 38.03
N ALA A 13 -9.54 -10.96 38.59
CA ALA A 13 -9.62 -9.58 38.14
C ALA A 13 -8.27 -8.87 38.27
N GLU A 14 -7.57 -9.09 39.37
CA GLU A 14 -6.24 -8.54 39.61
C GLU A 14 -5.20 -9.10 38.62
N ALA A 15 -5.21 -10.42 38.39
CA ALA A 15 -4.33 -11.06 37.40
C ALA A 15 -4.61 -10.65 35.95
N ILE A 16 -5.86 -10.28 35.62
CA ILE A 16 -6.23 -9.74 34.31
C ILE A 16 -5.80 -8.28 34.18
N ALA A 17 -5.93 -7.47 35.25
CA ALA A 17 -5.53 -6.07 35.24
C ALA A 17 -4.02 -5.90 34.98
N GLU A 18 -3.18 -6.72 35.63
CA GLU A 18 -1.73 -6.73 35.41
C GLU A 18 -1.38 -7.10 33.95
N ARG A 19 -2.00 -8.15 33.42
CA ARG A 19 -1.80 -8.58 32.02
C ARG A 19 -2.38 -7.61 30.99
N ALA A 20 -3.42 -6.87 31.34
CA ALA A 20 -4.04 -5.88 30.46
C ALA A 20 -3.15 -4.66 30.30
N LEU A 21 -2.51 -4.18 31.37
CA LEU A 21 -1.61 -3.01 31.30
C LEU A 21 -0.39 -3.28 30.42
N GLU A 22 0.22 -4.46 30.52
CA GLU A 22 1.35 -4.83 29.65
C GLU A 22 0.94 -4.93 28.18
N LYS A 23 -0.19 -5.59 27.88
CA LYS A 23 -0.68 -5.79 26.51
C LYS A 23 -1.24 -4.52 25.87
N ILE A 24 -1.84 -3.63 26.66
CA ILE A 24 -2.31 -2.32 26.19
C ILE A 24 -1.10 -1.46 25.83
N ASN A 25 -0.04 -1.44 26.63
CA ASN A 25 1.14 -0.64 26.32
C ASN A 25 1.86 -1.16 25.06
N GLU A 26 1.93 -2.49 24.87
CA GLU A 26 2.50 -3.09 23.65
C GLU A 26 1.64 -2.82 22.39
N ARG A 27 0.30 -2.85 22.50
CA ARG A 27 -0.63 -2.50 21.41
C ARG A 27 -0.64 -1.01 21.12
N VAL A 28 -0.54 -0.15 22.12
CA VAL A 28 -0.48 1.31 21.96
C VAL A 28 0.85 1.68 21.33
N GLN A 29 1.98 1.08 21.71
CA GLN A 29 3.26 1.32 21.04
C GLN A 29 3.31 0.77 19.61
N ARG A 30 2.76 -0.42 19.34
CA ARG A 30 2.59 -0.92 17.95
C ARG A 30 1.60 -0.08 17.15
N GLY A 31 0.54 0.41 17.78
CA GLY A 31 -0.47 1.28 17.19
C GLY A 31 0.02 2.69 16.92
N ILE A 32 0.97 3.22 17.71
CA ILE A 32 1.62 4.51 17.49
C ILE A 32 2.71 4.39 16.41
N ARG A 33 3.49 3.29 16.41
CA ARG A 33 4.48 3.02 15.33
C ARG A 33 3.82 2.75 13.97
N ASN A 34 2.62 2.16 13.96
CA ASN A 34 1.82 1.92 12.75
C ASN A 34 0.69 2.95 12.54
N GLY A 35 0.61 3.95 13.42
CA GLY A 35 -0.45 4.96 13.45
C GLY A 35 -0.16 6.20 12.61
N GLY A 36 0.85 6.13 11.74
CA GLY A 36 1.15 7.15 10.74
C GLY A 36 0.35 6.92 9.47
N THR A 37 -0.76 7.63 9.33
CA THR A 37 -1.57 7.83 8.11
C THR A 37 -2.40 6.65 7.59
N LYS A 38 -3.72 6.80 7.74
CA LYS A 38 -4.76 6.25 6.85
C LYS A 38 -4.37 6.48 5.38
N GLY A 39 -3.79 5.45 4.78
CA GLY A 39 -3.40 5.45 3.37
C GLY A 39 -3.59 4.06 2.80
N ASN A 40 -4.85 3.67 2.60
CA ASN A 40 -5.32 2.61 1.71
C ASN A 40 -4.23 1.64 1.18
N GLY A 41 -3.96 0.56 1.93
CA GLY A 41 -3.57 -0.79 1.47
C GLY A 41 -2.60 -0.99 0.30
N ARG A 42 -1.86 0.01 -0.16
CA ARG A 42 -0.85 -0.13 -1.20
C ARG A 42 0.47 -0.23 -0.49
N ARG A 43 1.04 -1.45 -0.47
CA ARG A 43 2.46 -1.69 -0.17
C ARG A 43 3.25 -0.51 -0.73
N SER A 44 3.80 0.34 0.13
CA SER A 44 4.63 1.44 -0.35
C SER A 44 5.85 0.79 -0.97
N SER A 45 5.84 0.61 -2.29
CA SER A 45 7.01 0.15 -3.02
C SER A 45 8.17 1.06 -2.58
N GLY A 46 9.35 0.51 -2.28
CA GLY A 46 10.56 1.25 -1.87
C GLY A 46 11.07 2.28 -2.89
N LEU A 47 10.27 2.58 -3.91
CA LEU A 47 10.43 3.60 -4.93
C LEU A 47 9.70 4.91 -4.57
N LYS A 48 9.22 5.08 -3.33
CA LYS A 48 8.59 6.32 -2.84
C LYS A 48 9.61 7.46 -2.93
N GLY A 49 9.62 8.17 -4.05
CA GLY A 49 10.57 9.24 -4.37
C GLY A 49 11.37 9.07 -5.66
N ARG A 50 11.34 7.90 -6.32
CA ARG A 50 11.94 7.79 -7.67
C ARG A 50 11.02 8.47 -8.67
N LYS A 51 11.56 9.48 -9.37
CA LYS A 51 10.92 10.11 -10.53
C LYS A 51 10.74 9.04 -11.60
N LEU A 52 9.53 8.52 -11.73
CA LEU A 52 9.18 7.61 -12.82
C LEU A 52 9.25 8.38 -14.14
N ASP A 53 9.79 7.76 -15.18
CA ASP A 53 9.76 8.35 -16.52
C ASP A 53 8.33 8.40 -17.04
N MET A 54 7.73 9.57 -16.91
CA MET A 54 6.34 9.82 -17.31
C MET A 54 6.18 10.09 -18.81
N HIS A 55 7.16 9.75 -19.65
CA HIS A 55 7.08 9.92 -21.09
C HIS A 55 6.11 8.91 -21.73
N CYS A 56 5.45 9.32 -22.81
CA CYS A 56 4.63 8.41 -23.60
C CYS A 56 5.49 7.28 -24.18
N ARG A 57 5.09 6.01 -23.99
CA ARG A 57 5.83 4.85 -24.52
C ARG A 57 5.64 4.63 -26.02
N TYR A 58 4.75 5.38 -26.67
CA TYR A 58 4.48 5.27 -28.10
C TYR A 58 5.68 5.79 -28.92
N PRO A 59 6.13 5.07 -29.97
CA PRO A 59 7.29 5.48 -30.76
C PRO A 59 7.12 6.88 -31.34
N GLY A 60 8.15 7.72 -31.17
CA GLY A 60 8.15 9.10 -31.68
C GLY A 60 7.26 10.07 -30.90
N CYS A 61 6.55 9.63 -29.85
CA CYS A 61 5.71 10.52 -29.06
C CYS A 61 6.52 11.22 -27.95
N LYS A 62 6.56 12.55 -28.00
CA LYS A 62 7.22 13.39 -26.98
C LYS A 62 6.29 13.87 -25.86
N ASN A 63 5.01 13.49 -25.93
CA ASN A 63 4.00 13.94 -24.95
C ASN A 63 4.17 13.24 -23.60
N ARG A 64 3.75 13.93 -22.54
CA ARG A 64 3.66 13.35 -21.20
C ARG A 64 2.53 12.32 -21.15
N SER A 65 2.80 11.19 -20.52
CA SER A 65 1.81 10.14 -20.27
C SER A 65 0.90 10.49 -19.09
N LYS A 66 -0.31 9.91 -19.08
CA LYS A 66 -1.21 9.97 -17.92
C LYS A 66 -0.74 9.11 -16.73
N GLY A 67 0.35 8.36 -16.91
CA GLY A 67 1.01 7.60 -15.85
C GLY A 67 0.79 6.08 -15.92
N PRO A 68 1.21 5.37 -14.85
CA PRO A 68 1.32 3.91 -14.85
C PRO A 68 -0.02 3.19 -15.04
N ARG A 69 -1.13 3.77 -14.55
CA ARG A 69 -2.48 3.22 -14.75
C ARG A 69 -2.88 3.19 -16.23
N PHE A 70 -2.30 4.07 -17.04
CA PHE A 70 -2.56 4.19 -18.47
C PHE A 70 -1.41 3.65 -19.33
N ARG A 71 -0.63 2.70 -18.79
CA ARG A 71 0.50 2.06 -19.49
C ARG A 71 1.56 3.07 -20.00
N TYR A 72 1.65 4.23 -19.35
CA TYR A 72 2.49 5.34 -19.80
C TYR A 72 2.15 5.82 -21.22
N LEU A 73 0.86 5.90 -21.58
CA LEU A 73 0.40 6.52 -22.83
C LEU A 73 -0.19 7.91 -22.58
N CYS A 74 -0.09 8.80 -23.58
CA CYS A 74 -0.82 10.07 -23.60
C CYS A 74 -2.28 9.85 -24.04
N GLU A 75 -3.11 10.90 -23.98
CA GLU A 75 -4.54 10.81 -24.31
C GLU A 75 -4.81 10.34 -25.74
N ASP A 76 -4.03 10.82 -26.70
CA ASP A 76 -4.20 10.49 -28.11
C ASP A 76 -3.93 9.01 -28.38
N HIS A 77 -2.84 8.48 -27.80
CA HIS A 77 -2.46 7.08 -27.96
C HIS A 77 -3.28 6.12 -27.08
N LEU A 78 -3.99 6.62 -26.07
CA LEU A 78 -4.93 5.83 -25.28
C LEU A 78 -6.21 5.52 -26.07
N LYS A 79 -6.61 6.42 -26.98
CA LYS A 79 -7.78 6.25 -27.86
C LYS A 79 -7.53 5.26 -28.99
N LEU A 80 -6.27 4.97 -29.31
CA LEU A 80 -5.93 3.98 -30.33
C LEU A 80 -6.25 2.55 -29.87
N PRO A 81 -6.62 1.65 -30.80
CA PRO A 81 -6.84 0.26 -30.48
C PRO A 81 -5.56 -0.38 -29.93
N LYS A 82 -5.72 -1.17 -28.87
CA LYS A 82 -4.62 -1.78 -28.08
C LYS A 82 -3.62 -2.55 -28.96
N ALA A 83 -4.08 -3.21 -30.01
CA ALA A 83 -3.26 -3.98 -30.95
C ALA A 83 -2.25 -3.09 -31.70
N LYS A 84 -2.67 -1.91 -32.16
CA LYS A 84 -1.78 -0.96 -32.87
C LYS A 84 -0.71 -0.40 -31.94
N VAL A 85 -1.09 -0.08 -30.71
CA VAL A 85 -0.16 0.44 -29.69
C VAL A 85 0.86 -0.62 -29.28
N GLN A 86 0.45 -1.87 -29.10
CA GLN A 86 1.37 -2.97 -28.78
C GLN A 86 2.35 -3.22 -29.90
N ALA A 87 1.88 -3.35 -31.15
CA ALA A 87 2.76 -3.54 -32.30
C ALA A 87 3.76 -2.38 -32.45
N ALA A 88 3.34 -1.13 -32.19
CA ALA A 88 4.22 0.03 -32.22
C ALA A 88 5.28 0.02 -31.11
N ILE A 89 4.90 -0.36 -29.89
CA ILE A 89 5.82 -0.51 -28.75
C ILE A 89 6.79 -1.69 -28.95
N GLU A 90 6.33 -2.80 -29.51
CA GLU A 90 7.18 -3.96 -29.79
C GLU A 90 8.22 -3.65 -30.88
N LYS A 91 7.82 -2.90 -31.92
CA LYS A 91 8.76 -2.40 -32.93
C LYS A 91 9.82 -1.49 -32.33
N SER A 92 9.45 -0.59 -31.42
CA SER A 92 10.42 0.30 -30.78
C SER A 92 11.31 -0.38 -29.75
N LYS A 93 10.81 -1.42 -29.07
CA LYS A 93 11.63 -2.27 -28.17
C LYS A 93 12.67 -3.11 -28.92
N LYS A 94 12.36 -3.56 -30.14
CA LYS A 94 13.32 -4.32 -30.98
C LYS A 94 14.42 -3.45 -31.59
N ALA A 95 14.24 -2.12 -31.57
CA ALA A 95 15.20 -1.16 -32.09
C ALA A 95 16.11 -0.55 -31.01
N GLN A 96 16.01 -1.01 -29.75
CA GLN A 96 16.78 -0.56 -28.60
C GLN A 96 17.71 -1.65 -28.08
#